data_AF-A0A9P6XQC8-F1
#
_entry.id   AF-A0A9P6XQC8-F1
#
_cell.length_a   1.000
_cell.length_b   1.000
_cell.length_c   1.000
_cell.angle_alpha   90.00
_cell.angle_beta   90.00
_cell.angle_gamma   90.00
#
_symmetry.space_group_name_H-M   'P 1'
#
loop_
_entity.id
_entity.type
_entity.pdbx_description
1 polymer ?
#
loop_
_entity_poly.entity_id
_entity_poly.type
_entity_poly.pdbx_seq_one_letter_code
_entity_poly.pdbx_strand_id
1 'polypeptide(L)'
;MATGEYTKAIARFSRIRKNRTIKTSFSPEPGINRAPADVMADHLKGIFAGQLLTSTPALDASPTLTSSPPFDLDLCPFSSDQIHETLKQLPRKKAPGIDHI
;
A
#
# COMPACT_ATOMS: atom_id res chain seq x y z
N MET A 1 25.22 -38.37 19.63
CA MET A 1 24.23 -38.47 18.53
C MET A 1 23.91 -37.12 17.84
N ALA A 2 24.36 -35.96 18.36
CA ALA A 2 24.00 -34.63 17.84
C ALA A 2 24.64 -34.23 16.49
N THR A 3 25.78 -34.81 16.12
CA THR A 3 26.54 -34.44 14.90
C THR A 3 25.85 -34.88 13.60
N GLY A 4 25.07 -35.96 13.65
CA GLY A 4 24.33 -36.50 12.50
C GLY A 4 23.10 -35.66 12.14
N GLU A 5 22.47 -35.01 13.12
CA GLU A 5 21.32 -34.12 12.85
C GLU A 5 21.78 -32.79 12.26
N TYR A 6 22.89 -32.24 12.76
CA TYR A 6 23.49 -31.03 12.23
C TYR A 6 23.88 -31.18 10.75
N THR A 7 24.55 -32.28 10.38
CA THR A 7 24.92 -32.55 8.98
C THR A 7 23.69 -32.74 8.08
N LYS A 8 22.64 -33.42 8.56
CA LYS A 8 21.36 -33.53 7.83
C LYS A 8 20.70 -32.16 7.61
N ALA A 9 20.74 -31.27 8.61
CA ALA A 9 20.19 -29.92 8.50
C ALA A 9 20.94 -29.10 7.44
N ILE A 10 22.28 -29.11 7.46
CA ILE A 10 23.11 -28.40 6.46
C ILE A 10 22.87 -28.94 5.04
N ALA A 11 22.72 -30.26 4.88
CA ALA A 11 22.40 -30.86 3.60
C ALA A 11 21.04 -30.38 3.07
N ARG A 12 20.02 -30.26 3.94
CA ARG A 12 18.71 -29.71 3.58
C ARG A 12 18.79 -28.26 3.15
N PHE A 13 19.48 -27.41 3.92
CA PHE A 13 19.68 -26.00 3.56
C PHE A 13 20.41 -25.85 2.22
N SER A 14 21.43 -26.68 1.99
CA SER A 14 22.17 -26.68 0.72
C SER A 14 21.27 -27.07 -0.46
N ARG A 15 20.37 -28.05 -0.27
CA ARG A 15 19.40 -28.46 -1.28
C ARG A 15 18.40 -27.36 -1.60
N ILE A 16 17.84 -26.71 -0.58
CA ILE A 16 16.93 -25.57 -0.74
C ILE A 16 17.63 -24.44 -1.49
N ARG A 17 18.85 -24.09 -1.09
CA ARG A 17 19.61 -23.01 -1.74
C ARG A 17 19.93 -23.31 -3.20
N LYS A 18 20.24 -24.57 -3.55
CA LYS A 18 20.55 -24.99 -4.93
C LYS A 18 19.30 -25.08 -5.80
N ASN A 19 18.17 -25.49 -5.25
CA ASN A 19 16.94 -25.75 -6.00
C ASN A 19 15.95 -24.57 -5.99
N ARG A 20 16.22 -23.50 -5.23
CA ARG A 20 15.37 -22.30 -5.28
C ARG A 20 15.58 -21.57 -6.60
N THR A 21 14.47 -21.13 -7.20
CA THR A 21 14.50 -20.23 -8.35
C THR A 21 14.87 -18.83 -7.86
N ILE A 22 16.11 -18.41 -8.10
CA ILE A 22 16.63 -17.10 -7.65
C ILE A 22 16.08 -15.95 -8.50
N LYS A 23 15.73 -16.24 -9.75
CA LYS A 23 15.12 -15.29 -10.67
C LYS A 23 13.64 -15.60 -10.77
N THR A 24 12.79 -14.59 -10.58
CA THR A 24 11.37 -14.68 -10.89
C THR A 24 11.23 -14.94 -12.39
N SER A 25 10.77 -16.13 -12.77
CA SER A 25 10.46 -16.47 -14.15
C SER A 25 8.96 -16.36 -14.38
N PHE A 26 8.55 -15.57 -15.36
CA PHE A 26 7.17 -15.55 -15.84
C PHE A 26 7.02 -16.59 -16.95
N SER A 27 6.13 -17.57 -16.75
CA SER A 27 5.69 -18.47 -17.81
C SER A 27 4.31 -18.00 -18.26
N PRO A 28 4.14 -17.53 -19.51
CA PRO A 28 2.81 -17.23 -20.01
C PRO A 28 1.97 -18.51 -20.09
N GLU A 29 0.65 -18.35 -20.06
CA GLU A 29 -0.31 -19.46 -20.21
C GLU A 29 -0.01 -20.27 -21.49
N PRO A 30 -0.03 -21.61 -21.41
CA PRO A 30 0.19 -22.47 -22.56
C PRO A 30 -0.87 -22.18 -23.63
N GLY A 31 -0.44 -21.56 -24.74
CA GLY A 31 -1.31 -21.14 -25.84
C GLY A 31 -1.06 -19.71 -26.32
N ILE A 32 -0.38 -18.88 -25.52
CA ILE A 32 0.02 -17.54 -25.94
C ILE A 32 1.32 -17.61 -26.75
N ASN A 33 1.22 -17.56 -28.08
CA ASN A 33 2.35 -17.45 -29.00
C ASN A 33 2.91 -16.02 -29.06
N ARG A 34 3.16 -15.40 -27.90
CA ARG A 34 3.80 -14.08 -27.79
C ARG A 34 4.97 -14.16 -26.84
N ALA A 35 5.96 -13.28 -27.02
CA ALA A 35 7.09 -13.21 -26.10
C ALA A 35 6.57 -12.90 -24.69
N PRO A 36 7.07 -13.58 -23.64
CA PRO A 36 6.65 -13.33 -22.25
C PRO A 36 6.78 -11.86 -21.83
N ALA A 37 7.74 -11.13 -22.40
CA ALA A 37 7.96 -9.72 -22.16
C ALA A 37 6.78 -8.85 -22.63
N ASP A 38 6.23 -9.12 -23.82
CA ASP A 38 5.11 -8.36 -24.38
C ASP A 38 3.84 -8.59 -23.57
N VAL A 39 3.60 -9.84 -23.15
CA VAL A 39 2.49 -10.21 -22.28
C VAL A 39 2.58 -9.46 -20.94
N MET A 40 3.77 -9.37 -20.36
CA MET A 40 4.01 -8.62 -19.13
C MET A 40 3.85 -7.11 -19.33
N ALA A 41 4.28 -6.56 -20.47
CA ALA A 41 4.11 -5.15 -20.79
C ALA A 41 2.63 -4.77 -20.91
N ASP A 42 1.84 -5.58 -21.63
CA ASP A 42 0.40 -5.38 -21.79
C ASP A 42 -0.34 -5.51 -20.43
N HIS A 43 0.04 -6.50 -19.62
CA HIS A 43 -0.51 -6.69 -18.29
C HIS A 43 -0.25 -5.47 -17.38
N LEU A 44 1.00 -4.99 -17.32
CA LEU A 44 1.36 -3.81 -16.54
C LEU A 44 0.62 -2.57 -17.04
N LYS A 45 0.47 -2.41 -18.36
CA LYS A 45 -0.31 -1.32 -18.96
C LYS A 45 -1.77 -1.36 -18.48
N GLY A 46 -2.40 -2.53 -18.41
CA GLY A 46 -3.76 -2.70 -17.88
C GLY A 46 -3.86 -2.35 -16.39
N ILE A 47 -2.88 -2.76 -15.59
CA ILE A 47 -2.81 -2.39 -14.16
C ILE A 47 -2.74 -0.88 -13.98
N PHE A 48 -1.79 -0.22 -14.65
CA PHE A 48 -1.61 1.24 -14.54
C PHE A 48 -2.75 2.03 -15.18
N ALA A 49 -3.47 1.45 -16.16
CA ALA A 49 -4.72 1.99 -16.68
C ALA A 49 -5.91 1.81 -15.73
N GLY A 50 -5.71 1.20 -14.56
CA GLY A 50 -6.75 1.05 -13.54
C GLY A 50 -7.75 -0.07 -13.82
N GLN A 51 -7.41 -1.04 -14.69
CA GLN A 51 -8.34 -2.12 -15.07
C GLN A 51 -8.72 -3.04 -13.89
N LEU A 52 -7.92 -3.07 -12.83
CA LEU A 52 -8.19 -3.79 -11.59
C LEU A 52 -8.81 -2.91 -10.49
N LEU A 53 -8.95 -1.60 -10.74
CA LEU A 53 -9.74 -0.74 -9.88
C LEU A 53 -11.20 -1.10 -10.15
N THR A 54 -11.76 -2.01 -9.34
CA THR A 54 -13.21 -2.17 -9.24
C THR A 54 -13.77 -0.78 -9.07
N SER A 55 -14.62 -0.30 -9.99
CA SER A 55 -15.19 1.05 -10.00
C SER A 55 -15.40 1.54 -8.58
N THR A 56 -14.41 2.25 -8.07
CA THR A 56 -14.51 2.92 -6.80
C THR A 56 -15.54 3.99 -7.10
N PRO A 57 -16.64 4.10 -6.31
CA PRO A 57 -17.59 5.17 -6.56
C PRO A 57 -16.79 6.45 -6.64
N ALA A 58 -16.97 7.14 -7.76
CA ALA A 58 -16.07 8.15 -8.26
C ALA A 58 -15.54 9.04 -7.12
N LEU A 59 -14.22 9.16 -7.04
CA LEU A 59 -13.59 10.28 -6.34
C LEU A 59 -13.93 11.64 -7.00
N ASP A 60 -14.77 11.63 -8.05
CA ASP A 60 -15.44 12.80 -8.64
C ASP A 60 -16.75 13.19 -7.95
N ALA A 61 -17.07 12.59 -6.80
CA ALA A 61 -17.88 13.31 -5.83
C ALA A 61 -17.02 14.47 -5.30
N SER A 62 -16.95 15.57 -6.07
CA SER A 62 -16.95 16.91 -5.49
C SER A 62 -17.88 16.82 -4.29
N PRO A 63 -17.42 17.10 -3.05
CA PRO A 63 -18.26 16.91 -1.88
C PRO A 63 -19.51 17.72 -2.18
N THR A 64 -20.61 17.02 -2.49
CA THR A 64 -21.90 17.64 -2.62
C THR A 64 -22.00 18.45 -1.35
N LEU A 65 -22.08 19.76 -1.50
CA LEU A 65 -22.27 20.71 -0.42
C LEU A 65 -23.60 20.36 0.23
N THR A 66 -23.62 19.28 1.01
CA THR A 66 -24.62 19.05 2.03
C THR A 66 -24.44 20.24 2.94
N SER A 67 -25.36 21.20 2.79
CA SER A 67 -25.38 22.50 3.48
C SER A 67 -25.33 22.38 5.01
N SER A 68 -25.36 21.18 5.55
CA SER A 68 -25.16 20.91 6.96
C SER A 68 -24.05 19.86 7.14
N PRO A 69 -23.10 20.10 8.07
CA PRO A 69 -22.18 19.07 8.50
C PRO A 69 -22.95 17.87 9.09
N PRO A 70 -22.40 16.65 9.03
CA PRO A 70 -23.03 15.44 9.57
C PRO A 70 -23.11 15.42 11.11
N PHE A 71 -22.77 16.53 11.76
CA PHE A 71 -22.77 16.72 13.20
C PHE A 71 -23.28 18.13 13.51
N ASP A 72 -23.92 18.27 14.66
CA ASP A 72 -24.40 19.56 15.14
C ASP A 72 -23.22 20.41 15.62
N LEU A 73 -23.06 21.60 15.03
CA LEU A 73 -22.02 22.55 15.42
C LEU A 73 -22.31 23.15 16.80
N ASP A 74 -23.57 23.21 17.22
CA ASP A 74 -23.97 23.74 18.52
C ASP A 74 -23.62 22.77 19.67
N LEU A 75 -23.37 21.50 19.36
CA LEU A 75 -22.84 20.49 20.29
C LEU A 75 -21.30 20.48 20.34
N CYS A 76 -20.61 21.32 19.57
CA CYS A 76 -19.15 21.38 19.59
C CYS A 76 -18.67 21.93 20.95
N PRO A 77 -17.85 21.18 21.72
CA PRO A 77 -17.36 21.65 23.01
C PRO A 77 -16.31 22.77 22.89
N PHE A 78 -15.90 23.11 21.66
CA PHE A 78 -14.88 24.12 21.37
C PHE A 78 -15.46 25.22 20.50
N SER A 79 -15.19 26.47 20.86
CA SER A 79 -15.51 27.62 20.01
C SER A 79 -14.42 27.87 18.97
N SER A 80 -14.80 28.51 17.86
CA SER A 80 -13.85 28.94 16.81
C SER A 80 -12.71 29.79 17.39
N ASP A 81 -13.05 30.73 18.28
CA ASP A 81 -12.08 31.63 18.90
C ASP A 81 -11.06 30.87 19.76
N GLN A 82 -11.49 29.88 20.54
CA GLN A 82 -10.61 29.01 21.32
C GLN A 82 -9.62 28.24 20.43
N ILE A 83 -10.09 27.73 19.29
CA ILE A 83 -9.22 27.04 18.33
C ILE A 83 -8.16 28.00 17.78
N HIS A 84 -8.58 29.21 17.37
CA HIS A 84 -7.68 30.21 16.83
C HIS A 84 -6.63 30.69 17.85
N GLU A 85 -7.02 30.91 19.10
CA GLU A 85 -6.09 31.27 20.17
C GLU A 85 -5.09 30.14 20.46
N THR A 86 -5.58 28.90 20.55
CA THR A 86 -4.73 27.73 20.80
C THR A 86 -3.71 27.55 19.68
N LEU A 87 -4.14 27.69 18.42
CA LEU A 87 -3.26 27.55 17.25
C LEU A 87 -2.14 28.62 17.25
N LYS A 88 -2.46 29.86 17.65
CA LYS A 88 -1.45 30.93 17.80
C LYS A 88 -0.41 30.63 18.90
N GLN A 89 -0.81 29.88 19.93
CA GLN A 89 0.07 29.48 21.03
C GLN A 89 0.90 28.22 20.72
N LEU A 90 0.62 27.52 19.60
CA LEU A 90 1.38 26.32 19.24
C LEU A 90 2.86 26.64 18.93
N PRO A 91 3.80 25.81 19.40
CA PRO A 91 5.21 25.96 19.07
C PRO A 91 5.46 25.79 17.57
N ARG A 92 5.92 26.85 16.89
CA ARG A 92 6.12 26.89 15.43
C ARG A 92 7.29 26.06 14.89
N LYS A 93 8.14 25.53 15.78
CA LYS A 93 9.40 24.85 15.42
C LYS A 93 9.56 23.54 16.18
N LYS A 94 8.48 22.77 16.30
CA LYS A 94 8.59 21.38 16.76
C LYS A 94 8.96 20.48 15.59
N ALA A 95 9.79 19.48 15.85
CA ALA A 95 10.02 18.42 14.89
C ALA A 95 8.70 17.66 14.64
N PRO A 96 8.50 17.12 13.43
CA PRO A 96 7.28 16.39 13.12
C PRO A 96 7.03 15.21 14.07
N GLY A 97 5.75 14.94 14.33
CA GLY A 97 5.34 13.80 15.14
C GLY A 97 5.54 12.45 14.45
N ILE A 98 5.05 11.37 15.07
CA ILE A 98 5.01 10.04 14.46
C ILE A 98 4.10 10.00 13.21
N ASP A 99 3.17 10.93 13.13
CA ASP A 99 2.31 11.23 12.00
C ASP A 99 3.02 12.07 10.92
N HIS A 100 4.27 12.47 11.14
CA HIS A 100 5.10 13.26 10.23
C HIS A 100 4.51 14.64 9.86
N ILE A 101 3.64 15.18 10.71
CA ILE A 101 3.08 16.54 10.62
C ILE A 101 3.90 17.52 11.46
#